data_AF-D9PLU9-F1
#
_entry.id   AF-D9PLU9-F1
#
_cell.length_a   1.000
_cell.length_b   1.000
_cell.length_c   1.000
_cell.angle_alpha   90.00
_cell.angle_beta   90.00
_cell.angle_gamma   90.00
#
_symmetry.space_group_name_H-M   'P 1'
#
loop_
_entity.id
_entity.type
_entity.pdbx_description
1 polymer ?
#
loop_
_entity_poly.entity_id
_entity_poly.type
_entity_poly.pdbx_seq_one_letter_code
_entity_poly.pdbx_strand_id
1 'polypeptide(L)' 'MDIKEKECILNLDLDFFHPDLDFIDYKLKKDLVVKLSEISKIITIATSPYFMNQARALEILHDIYTF' A
#
# COMPACT_ATOMS: atom_id res chain seq x y z
N MET A 1 14.39 -12.08 -13.05
CA MET A 1 14.59 -10.62 -13.13
C MET A 1 15.31 -10.26 -11.85
N ASP A 2 16.63 -10.09 -11.90
CA ASP A 2 17.45 -9.75 -10.74
C ASP A 2 17.18 -8.30 -10.35
N ILE A 3 16.16 -8.07 -9.53
CA ILE A 3 15.95 -6.79 -8.88
C ILE A 3 16.99 -6.73 -7.76
N LYS A 4 18.04 -5.92 -7.95
CA LYS A 4 19.00 -5.63 -6.86
C LYS A 4 18.22 -5.02 -5.70
N GLU A 5 18.45 -5.53 -4.49
CA GLU A 5 17.81 -5.01 -3.28
C GLU A 5 17.94 -3.48 -3.22
N LYS A 6 16.79 -2.79 -3.04
CA LYS A 6 16.69 -1.34 -2.74
C LYS A 6 16.97 -0.37 -3.89
N GLU A 7 16.56 -0.67 -5.12
CA GLU A 7 16.57 0.29 -6.25
C GLU A 7 15.22 1.02 -6.47
N CYS A 8 14.16 0.67 -5.73
CA CYS A 8 12.83 1.24 -5.91
C CYS A 8 12.45 2.25 -4.81
N ILE A 9 11.61 3.23 -5.15
CA ILE A 9 10.88 4.08 -4.19
C ILE A 9 9.40 3.74 -4.35
N LEU A 10 8.78 3.22 -3.30
CA LEU A 10 7.34 2.95 -3.27
C LEU A 10 6.61 4.19 -2.75
N ASN A 11 5.74 4.75 -3.57
CA ASN A 11 4.79 5.78 -3.15
C ASN A 11 3.40 5.14 -3.08
N LEU A 12 2.95 4.80 -1.88
CA LEU A 12 1.68 4.12 -1.64
C LEU A 12 0.59 5.15 -1.32
N ASP A 13 -0.40 5.25 -2.21
CA ASP A 13 -1.65 5.93 -1.91
C ASP A 13 -2.64 4.93 -1.30
N LEU A 14 -3.11 5.19 -0.08
CA LEU A 14 -4.07 4.29 0.59
C LEU A 14 -5.42 4.27 -0.13
N ASP A 15 -5.73 5.27 -0.95
CA ASP A 15 -6.93 5.28 -1.80
C ASP A 15 -6.94 4.11 -2.80
N PHE A 16 -5.80 3.46 -3.05
CA PHE A 16 -5.71 2.19 -3.77
C PHE A 16 -6.64 1.08 -3.22
N PHE A 17 -6.94 1.15 -1.93
CA PHE A 17 -7.82 0.22 -1.22
C PHE A 17 -9.26 0.76 -1.07
N HIS A 18 -9.63 1.81 -1.80
CA HIS A 18 -10.98 2.34 -1.76
C HIS A 18 -12.01 1.28 -2.22
N PRO A 19 -13.18 1.16 -1.57
CA PRO A 19 -14.21 0.19 -1.96
C PRO A 19 -14.68 0.33 -3.41
N ASP A 20 -14.74 1.57 -3.93
CA ASP A 20 -15.11 1.80 -5.34
C ASP A 20 -14.06 1.29 -6.35
N LEU A 21 -12.87 0.92 -5.87
CA LEU A 21 -11.78 0.34 -6.66
C LEU A 21 -11.62 -1.17 -6.40
N ASP A 22 -12.63 -1.86 -5.86
CA ASP A 22 -12.61 -3.29 -5.51
C ASP A 22 -12.79 -4.23 -6.73
N PHE A 23 -12.17 -3.87 -7.85
CA PHE A 23 -12.08 -4.73 -9.04
C PHE A 23 -10.96 -5.78 -8.91
N ILE A 24 -10.07 -5.61 -7.93
CA ILE A 24 -8.93 -6.48 -7.64
C ILE A 24 -9.05 -6.90 -6.18
N ASP A 25 -8.96 -8.21 -5.93
CA ASP A 25 -9.05 -8.79 -4.59
C ASP A 25 -8.08 -8.11 -3.59
N TYR A 26 -8.58 -7.84 -2.40
CA TYR A 26 -7.84 -7.15 -1.34
C TYR A 26 -6.53 -7.87 -0.97
N LYS A 27 -6.55 -9.21 -0.88
CA LYS A 27 -5.34 -9.98 -0.54
C LYS A 27 -4.29 -9.82 -1.62
N LEU A 28 -4.69 -9.82 -2.89
CA LEU A 28 -3.76 -9.59 -4.00
C LEU A 28 -3.16 -8.18 -3.96
N LYS A 29 -3.97 -7.14 -3.68
CA LYS A 29 -3.48 -5.77 -3.48
C LYS A 29 -2.46 -5.70 -2.34
N LYS A 30 -2.77 -6.31 -1.20
CA LYS A 30 -1.90 -6.36 -0.02
C LYS A 30 -0.58 -7.08 -0.34
N ASP A 31 -0.63 -8.28 -0.91
CA ASP A 31 0.54 -9.07 -1.25
C ASP A 31 1.48 -8.31 -2.21
N LEU A 32 0.90 -7.57 -3.18
CA LEU A 32 1.67 -6.71 -4.07
C LEU A 32 2.37 -5.58 -3.32
N VAL A 33 1.64 -4.86 -2.46
CA VAL A 33 2.22 -3.76 -1.66
C VAL A 33 3.34 -4.28 -0.76
N VAL A 34 3.15 -5.41 -0.07
CA VAL A 34 4.18 -6.02 0.78
C VAL A 34 5.42 -6.37 -0.04
N LYS A 35 5.25 -7.05 -1.18
CA LYS A 35 6.37 -7.40 -2.07
C LYS A 35 7.12 -6.18 -2.60
N LEU A 36 6.41 -5.11 -2.97
CA LEU A 36 7.04 -3.87 -3.42
C LEU A 36 7.79 -3.18 -2.26
N SER A 37 7.27 -3.28 -1.05
CA SER A 37 7.89 -2.73 0.17
C SER A 37 9.22 -3.40 0.48
N GLU A 38 9.31 -4.72 0.33
CA GLU A 38 10.54 -5.50 0.56
C GLU A 38 11.71 -5.08 -0.34
N ILE A 39 11.43 -4.71 -1.59
CA ILE A 39 12.44 -4.28 -2.56
C ILE A 39 12.67 -2.76 -2.57
N SER A 40 11.87 -2.00 -1.81
CA SER A 40 11.92 -0.55 -1.79
C SER A 40 12.94 -0.02 -0.81
N LYS A 41 13.70 0.99 -1.24
CA LYS A 41 14.64 1.72 -0.40
C LYS A 41 13.94 2.68 0.55
N ILE A 42 12.87 3.30 0.05
CA ILE A 42 12.04 4.29 0.76
C ILE A 42 10.59 3.96 0.41
N ILE A 43 9.75 3.98 1.44
CA ILE A 43 8.30 3.86 1.30
C ILE A 43 7.70 5.18 1.79
N THR A 44 6.94 5.84 0.94
CA THR A 44 6.08 6.96 1.33
C THR A 44 4.63 6.48 1.31
N ILE A 45 3.82 6.97 2.25
CA ILE A 45 2.42 6.59 2.38
C ILE A 45 1.60 7.86 2.48
N ALA A 46 0.55 7.97 1.69
CA ALA A 46 -0.37 9.08 1.68
C ALA A 46 -1.83 8.61 1.74
N THR A 47 -2.70 9.47 2.26
CA THR A 47 -4.16 9.32 2.20
C THR A 47 -4.79 10.71 2.20
N SER A 48 -6.04 10.80 1.74
CA SER A 48 -6.82 12.03 1.74
C SER A 48 -8.13 11.83 2.51
N PRO A 49 -8.51 12.75 3.41
CA PRO A 49 -9.80 12.69 4.09
C PRO A 49 -11.00 12.93 3.15
N TYR A 50 -10.75 13.37 1.91
CA TYR A 50 -11.79 13.57 0.91
C TYR A 50 -12.10 12.32 0.09
N PHE A 51 -11.15 11.40 -0.03
CA PHE A 51 -11.29 10.20 -0.86
C PHE A 51 -11.44 8.93 -0.03
N MET A 52 -10.91 8.88 1.20
CA MET A 52 -11.02 7.71 2.06
C MET A 52 -11.35 8.08 3.50
N ASN A 53 -12.21 7.27 4.12
CA ASN A 53 -12.44 7.33 5.55
C ASN A 53 -11.13 7.05 6.31
N GLN A 54 -10.71 7.99 7.15
CA GLN A 54 -9.40 7.94 7.79
C GLN A 54 -9.24 6.78 8.80
N ALA A 55 -10.31 6.37 9.48
CA ALA A 55 -10.27 5.19 10.35
C ALA A 55 -10.01 3.92 9.51
N ARG A 56 -10.70 3.80 8.37
CA ARG A 56 -10.48 2.69 7.43
C ARG A 56 -9.08 2.69 6.83
N ALA A 57 -8.54 3.87 6.48
CA ALA A 57 -7.17 4.01 6.00
C ALA A 57 -6.15 3.50 7.03
N LEU A 58 -6.34 3.84 8.31
CA LEU A 58 -5.50 3.35 9.41
C LEU A 58 -5.63 1.84 9.61
N GLU A 59 -6.83 1.27 9.55
CA GLU A 59 -7.02 -0.19 9.60
C GLU A 59 -6.23 -0.91 8.51
N ILE A 60 -6.33 -0.42 7.27
CA ILE A 60 -5.59 -0.98 6.13
C ILE A 60 -4.09 -0.84 6.36
N LEU A 61 -3.64 0.32 6.82
CA LEU A 61 -2.23 0.57 7.09
C LEU A 61 -1.68 -0.41 8.14
N HIS A 62 -2.41 -0.64 9.23
CA HIS A 62 -2.04 -1.59 10.27
C HIS A 62 -2.10 -3.05 9.83
N ASP A 63 -2.97 -3.38 8.86
CA ASP A 63 -3.01 -4.72 8.28
C ASP A 63 -1.81 -4.99 7.35
N ILE A 64 -1.29 -3.96 6.69
CA ILE A 64 -0.11 -4.05 5.81
C ILE A 64 1.19 -4.03 6.64
N TYR A 65 1.30 -3.11 7.60
CA TYR A 65 2.50 -2.92 8.41
C TYR A 65 2.18 -3.00 9.90
N THR A 66 2.96 -3.80 10.63
CA THR A 66 2.99 -3.78 12.08
C THR A 66 4.00 -2.73 12.54
N PHE A 67 3.55 -1.77 13.33
CA PHE A 67 4.39 -0.74 13.96
C PHE A 67 4.51 -0.99 15.46
#